data_AF-A0A3C0B8P2-F1
#
_entry.id   AF-A0A3C0B8P2-F1
#
_cell.length_a   1.000
_cell.length_b   1.000
_cell.length_c   1.000
_cell.angle_alpha   90.00
_cell.angle_beta   90.00
_cell.angle_gamma   90.00
#
_symmetry.space_group_name_H-M   'P 1'
#
loop_
_entity.id
_entity.type
_entity.pdbx_description
1 polymer ?
#
loop_
_entity_poly.entity_id
_entity_poly.type
_entity_poly.pdbx_seq_one_letter_code
_entity_poly.pdbx_strand_id
1 'polypeptide(L)' 'IWMFGGDGWAYDIGFGGLDHVIASGEDVNILVMDTEVYSNTGGQASKATPVGAVAKFAASGKKIRKKDLG' A
#
# COMPACT_ATOMS: atom_id res chain seq x y z
N ILE A 1 -10.46 11.21 -14.45
CA ILE A 1 -9.95 11.93 -13.22
C ILE A 1 -8.73 11.19 -12.66
N TRP A 2 -7.86 11.82 -11.86
CA TRP A 2 -6.67 11.16 -11.28
C TRP A 2 -6.72 11.08 -9.75
N MET A 3 -6.26 9.95 -9.19
CA MET A 3 -6.02 9.73 -7.77
C MET A 3 -4.57 9.29 -7.56
N PHE A 4 -3.86 9.95 -6.64
CA PHE A 4 -2.45 9.67 -6.34
C PHE A 4 -2.28 9.30 -4.88
N GLY A 5 -1.45 8.30 -4.59
CA GLY A 5 -1.06 7.98 -3.22
C GLY A 5 0.05 6.93 -3.14
N GLY A 6 0.57 6.71 -1.93
CA GLY A 6 1.59 5.71 -1.67
C GLY A 6 1.01 4.33 -1.31
N ASP A 7 1.89 3.35 -1.09
CA ASP A 7 1.48 1.99 -0.73
C ASP A 7 0.74 1.91 0.61
N GLY A 8 1.13 2.70 1.61
CA GLY A 8 0.40 2.77 2.89
C GLY A 8 -1.06 3.21 2.74
N TRP A 9 -1.37 4.05 1.75
CA TRP A 9 -2.77 4.40 1.44
C TRP A 9 -3.47 3.27 0.70
N ALA A 10 -2.91 2.80 -0.41
CA ALA A 10 -3.58 1.86 -1.30
C ALA A 10 -3.72 0.44 -0.72
N TYR A 11 -2.73 -0.04 0.03
CA TYR A 11 -2.71 -1.41 0.55
C TYR A 11 -3.39 -1.53 1.92
N ASP A 12 -3.34 -0.46 2.74
CA ASP A 12 -3.80 -0.47 4.13
C ASP A 12 -5.07 0.37 4.34
N ILE A 13 -4.92 1.65 4.74
CA ILE A 13 -6.03 2.45 5.29
C ILE A 13 -7.07 2.87 4.23
N GLY A 14 -6.61 3.14 3.01
CA GLY A 14 -7.45 3.56 1.89
C GLY A 14 -8.00 2.42 1.05
N PHE A 15 -7.56 1.18 1.30
CA PHE A 15 -7.90 0.03 0.45
C PHE A 15 -9.41 -0.18 0.29
N GLY A 16 -10.20 -0.07 1.36
CA GLY A 16 -11.64 -0.27 1.27
C GLY A 16 -12.35 0.77 0.40
N GLY A 17 -11.88 2.02 0.40
CA GLY A 17 -12.40 3.05 -0.49
C GLY A 17 -11.92 2.88 -1.93
N LEU A 18 -10.65 2.47 -2.10
CA LEU A 18 -10.07 2.17 -3.41
C LEU A 18 -10.82 1.03 -4.11
N ASP A 19 -11.08 -0.06 -3.38
CA ASP A 19 -11.87 -1.20 -3.85
C ASP A 19 -13.26 -0.77 -4.32
N HIS A 20 -13.94 0.06 -3.53
CA HIS A 20 -15.26 0.59 -3.87
C HIS A 20 -15.26 1.45 -5.14
N VAL A 21 -14.25 2.33 -5.31
CA VAL A 21 -14.11 3.19 -6.49
C VAL A 21 -13.78 2.37 -7.74
N ILE A 22 -12.92 1.36 -7.64
CA ILE A 22 -12.63 0.47 -8.76
C ILE A 22 -13.90 -0.31 -9.16
N ALA A 23 -14.65 -0.80 -8.17
CA ALA A 23 -15.89 -1.53 -8.38
C ALA A 23 -17.02 -0.68 -8.98
N SER A 24 -16.96 0.66 -8.89
CA SER A 24 -17.99 1.52 -9.48
C SER A 24 -17.91 1.60 -11.01
N GLY A 25 -16.77 1.24 -11.62
CA GLY A 25 -16.60 1.25 -13.08
C GLY A 25 -16.51 2.64 -13.72
N GLU A 26 -16.32 3.68 -12.91
CA GLU A 26 -16.17 5.06 -13.36
C GLU A 26 -14.81 5.27 -14.05
N ASP A 27 -14.73 6.25 -14.97
CA ASP A 27 -13.49 6.59 -15.69
C ASP A 27 -12.51 7.39 -14.81
N VAL A 28 -11.74 6.64 -14.02
CA VAL A 28 -10.72 7.15 -13.11
C VAL A 28 -9.39 6.46 -13.33
N ASN A 29 -8.31 7.21 -13.15
CA ASN A 29 -6.94 6.71 -13.20
C ASN A 29 -6.36 6.76 -11.80
N ILE A 30 -5.77 5.66 -11.35
CA ILE A 30 -5.17 5.54 -10.02
C ILE A 30 -3.67 5.27 -10.21
N LEU A 31 -2.84 6.13 -9.62
CA LEU A 31 -1.39 5.91 -9.54
C LEU A 31 -0.99 5.64 -8.09
N VAL A 32 -0.53 4.42 -7.84
CA VAL A 32 0.04 4.00 -6.56
C VAL A 32 1.56 4.03 -6.67
N MET A 33 2.19 4.92 -5.89
CA MET A 33 3.64 4.97 -5.74
C MET A 33 4.05 3.98 -4.64
N ASP A 34 4.36 2.75 -5.05
CA ASP A 34 4.70 1.68 -4.13
C ASP A 34 6.14 1.77 -3.65
N THR A 35 6.33 2.30 -2.44
CA THR A 35 7.65 2.38 -1.78
C THR A 35 7.88 1.22 -0.81
N GLU A 36 6.93 0.29 -0.72
CA GLU A 36 6.93 -0.87 0.18
C GLU A 36 7.05 -0.55 1.68
N VAL A 37 6.92 0.71 2.08
CA VAL A 37 6.92 1.19 3.47
C VAL A 37 6.14 2.50 3.59
N TYR A 38 5.71 2.86 4.79
CA TYR A 38 5.24 4.22 5.09
C TYR A 38 6.42 5.19 5.14
N SER A 39 6.85 5.63 3.96
CA SER A 39 8.04 6.47 3.78
C SER A 39 7.96 7.76 4.60
N ASN A 40 6.85 8.51 4.51
CA ASN A 40 6.72 9.84 5.12
C ASN A 40 6.78 9.83 6.66
N THR A 41 6.26 8.81 7.32
CA THR A 41 6.22 8.72 8.80
C THR A 41 7.45 8.02 9.38
N GLY A 42 8.48 7.79 8.55
CA GLY A 42 9.76 7.26 8.97
C GLY A 42 9.88 5.74 8.88
N GLY A 43 9.28 5.13 7.86
CA GLY A 43 9.59 3.76 7.43
C GLY A 43 8.92 2.67 8.25
N GLN A 44 7.63 2.81 8.58
CA GLN A 44 6.82 1.72 9.12
C GLN A 44 6.52 0.68 8.04
N ALA A 45 6.43 -0.59 8.44
CA ALA A 45 5.98 -1.66 7.55
C ALA A 45 4.51 -1.44 7.13
N SER A 46 4.22 -1.66 5.85
CA SER A 46 2.87 -1.69 5.26
C SER A 46 2.50 -3.11 4.82
N LYS A 47 1.25 -3.35 4.38
CA LYS A 47 0.94 -4.64 3.72
C LYS A 47 1.67 -4.81 2.39
N ALA A 48 2.22 -3.75 1.80
CA ALA A 48 3.06 -3.82 0.60
C ALA A 48 4.52 -4.24 0.88
N THR A 49 5.00 -4.11 2.13
CA THR A 49 6.36 -4.53 2.50
C THR A 49 6.62 -6.01 2.12
N PRO A 50 7.75 -6.36 1.49
CA PRO A 50 8.05 -7.74 1.08
C PRO A 50 8.51 -8.60 2.26
N VAL A 51 8.51 -9.93 2.07
CA VAL A 51 9.02 -10.87 3.09
C VAL A 51 10.48 -10.58 3.38
N GLY A 52 10.86 -10.60 4.66
CA GLY A 52 12.24 -10.43 5.10
C GLY A 52 12.73 -8.97 5.15
N ALA A 53 11.98 -8.01 4.58
CA ALA A 53 12.35 -6.60 4.69
C ALA A 53 12.23 -6.08 6.12
N VAL A 54 13.24 -5.33 6.54
CA VAL A 54 13.32 -4.70 7.86
C VAL A 54 12.75 -3.29 7.79
N ALA A 55 11.74 -3.02 8.62
CA ALA A 55 11.08 -1.72 8.75
C ALA A 55 10.59 -1.55 10.20
N LYS A 56 10.12 -0.36 10.60
CA LYS A 56 9.48 -0.21 11.92
C LYS A 56 8.25 -1.12 11.99
N PHE A 57 8.05 -1.80 13.12
CA PHE A 57 7.09 -2.91 13.32
C PHE A 57 7.40 -4.21 12.56
N ALA A 58 8.49 -4.25 11.80
CA ALA A 58 9.05 -5.45 11.17
C ALA A 58 10.58 -5.53 11.43
N ALA A 59 11.00 -5.27 12.67
CA ALA A 59 12.42 -5.18 13.03
C ALA A 59 13.21 -6.47 12.76
N SER A 60 12.54 -7.63 12.84
CA SER A 60 13.11 -8.95 12.55
C SER A 60 12.79 -9.44 11.12
N GLY A 61 12.47 -8.51 10.21
CA GLY A 61 11.96 -8.83 8.88
C GLY A 61 10.46 -9.12 8.89
N LYS A 62 9.74 -8.68 7.85
CA LYS A 62 8.30 -8.98 7.73
C LYS A 62 8.08 -10.46 7.44
N LYS A 63 7.24 -11.10 8.26
CA LYS A 63 6.95 -12.55 8.18
C LYS A 63 5.90 -12.92 7.14
N ILE A 64 5.06 -11.96 6.75
CA ILE A 64 3.92 -12.17 5.86
C ILE A 64 4.27 -11.63 4.48
N ARG A 65 3.92 -12.37 3.42
CA ARG A 65 4.12 -11.92 2.04
C ARG A 65 3.47 -10.58 1.74
N LYS A 66 4.03 -9.88 0.75
CA LYS A 66 3.42 -8.69 0.16
C LYS A 66 1.98 -9.02 -0.25
N LYS A 67 1.04 -8.15 0.10
CA LYS A 67 -0.34 -8.27 -0.38
C LYS A 67 -0.32 -8.06 -1.89
N ASP A 68 -1.01 -8.92 -2.62
CA ASP A 68 -1.22 -8.72 -4.04
C ASP A 68 -2.42 -7.78 -4.23
N LEU A 69 -2.21 -6.65 -4.91
CA LEU A 69 -3.24 -5.62 -5.10
C LEU A 69 -3.77 -5.60 -6.54
N GLY A 70 -2.96 -6.05 -7.51
CA GLY A 70 -3.29 -6.05 -8.93
C GLY A 70 -3.44 -7.46 -9.50
#